data_AF-A0A975C115-F1
#
_entry.id   AF-A0A975C115-F1
#
_cell.length_a   1.000
_cell.length_b   1.000
_cell.length_c   1.000
_cell.angle_alpha   90.00
_cell.angle_beta   90.00
_cell.angle_gamma   90.00
#
_symmetry.space_group_name_H-M   'P 1'
#
loop_
_entity.id
_entity.type
_entity.pdbx_description
1 polymer ?
#
loop_
_entity_poly.entity_id
_entity_poly.type
_entity_poly.pdbx_seq_one_letter_code
_entity_poly.pdbx_strand_id
1 'polypeptide(L)'
;MTVYASIIGAFAVQLGPPPPLISVVELADQSASAESRAATELIIGKLQPGYVRLRRSEVPAAALEACRTDPAAAASCLSEALSQAGAGSGHVVLITLEQEGDLHWLCVGRNAGPFTASRQSVSLGPLTDLYADGESEVLHRAAACLTYAGNQSGW
;
A
#
# COMPACT_ATOMS: atom_id res chain seq x y z
N MET A 1 -46.05 11.56 -45.97
CA MET A 1 -45.66 11.72 -44.55
C MET A 1 -44.89 10.48 -44.16
N THR A 2 -43.59 10.60 -43.96
CA THR A 2 -42.72 9.46 -43.61
C THR A 2 -41.95 9.87 -42.36
N VAL A 3 -42.26 9.23 -41.24
CA VAL A 3 -41.65 9.51 -39.93
C VAL A 3 -40.44 8.60 -39.78
N TYR A 4 -39.23 9.16 -39.81
CA TYR A 4 -38.02 8.46 -39.42
C TYR A 4 -37.90 8.50 -37.90
N ALA A 5 -38.12 7.36 -37.24
CA ALA A 5 -37.82 7.20 -35.83
C ALA A 5 -36.31 6.96 -35.67
N SER A 6 -35.58 8.00 -35.27
CA SER A 6 -34.18 7.89 -34.86
C SER A 6 -34.10 7.14 -33.53
N ILE A 7 -33.66 5.89 -33.57
CA ILE A 7 -33.31 5.13 -32.37
C ILE A 7 -31.98 5.68 -31.85
N ILE A 8 -32.05 6.55 -30.85
CA ILE A 8 -30.87 6.98 -30.07
C ILE A 8 -30.54 5.82 -29.14
N GLY A 9 -29.66 4.93 -29.59
CA GLY A 9 -29.05 3.89 -28.76
C GLY A 9 -28.06 4.52 -27.79
N ALA A 10 -28.50 4.82 -26.57
CA ALA A 10 -27.61 5.17 -25.48
C ALA A 10 -26.78 3.94 -25.09
N PHE A 11 -25.52 3.88 -25.52
CA PHE A 11 -24.52 2.99 -24.94
C PHE A 11 -24.29 3.42 -23.50
N ALA A 12 -25.03 2.85 -22.56
CA ALA A 12 -24.68 2.87 -21.16
C ALA A 12 -23.45 1.96 -21.00
N VAL A 13 -22.26 2.57 -21.06
CA VAL A 13 -21.05 1.94 -20.53
C VAL A 13 -21.31 1.79 -19.04
N GLN A 14 -21.75 0.61 -18.62
CA GLN A 14 -21.83 0.24 -17.22
C GLN A 14 -20.40 0.21 -16.70
N LEU A 15 -19.93 1.38 -16.26
CA LEU A 15 -18.73 1.53 -15.46
C LEU A 15 -18.96 0.63 -14.24
N GLY A 16 -18.37 -0.56 -14.27
CA GLY A 16 -18.27 -1.38 -13.07
C GLY A 16 -17.70 -0.52 -11.93
N PRO A 17 -18.00 -0.86 -10.66
CA PRO A 17 -17.39 -0.16 -9.55
C PRO A 17 -15.88 -0.08 -9.81
N PRO A 18 -15.27 1.11 -9.66
CA PRO A 18 -13.84 1.26 -9.90
C PRO A 18 -13.10 0.17 -9.11
N PRO A 19 -12.01 -0.40 -9.67
CA PRO A 19 -11.24 -1.40 -8.97
C PRO A 19 -10.89 -0.86 -7.58
N PRO A 20 -10.99 -1.66 -6.51
CA PRO A 20 -10.79 -1.15 -5.17
C PRO A 20 -9.35 -0.62 -5.07
N LEU A 21 -9.17 0.58 -4.48
CA LEU A 21 -7.90 1.32 -4.50
C LEU A 21 -7.30 1.36 -3.09
N ILE A 22 -6.01 1.02 -2.96
CA ILE A 22 -5.28 1.10 -1.69
C ILE A 22 -4.56 2.45 -1.64
N SER A 23 -4.85 3.24 -0.60
CA SER A 23 -4.19 4.53 -0.39
C SER A 23 -3.04 4.37 0.60
N VAL A 24 -1.80 4.69 0.22
CA VAL A 24 -0.60 4.47 1.05
C VAL A 24 -0.07 5.80 1.61
N VAL A 25 0.03 5.91 2.93
CA VAL A 25 0.89 6.89 3.60
C VAL A 25 2.28 6.28 3.67
N GLU A 26 3.26 6.91 3.04
CA GLU A 26 4.64 6.49 3.20
C GLU A 26 5.27 7.25 4.37
N LEU A 27 5.78 6.52 5.35
CA LEU A 27 6.64 7.03 6.40
C LEU A 27 8.04 6.50 6.13
N ALA A 28 8.92 7.36 5.62
CA ALA A 28 10.31 7.01 5.45
C ALA A 28 10.98 6.96 6.83
N ASP A 29 11.51 5.79 7.22
CA ASP A 29 12.39 5.76 8.37
C ASP A 29 13.66 6.58 8.06
N GLN A 30 14.15 7.37 9.02
CA GLN A 30 15.38 8.16 8.83
C GLN A 30 16.62 7.26 8.72
N SER A 31 16.53 5.99 9.11
CA SER A 31 17.54 4.97 8.86
C SER A 31 17.50 4.41 7.43
N ALA A 32 16.42 4.62 6.67
CA ALA A 32 16.32 4.14 5.30
C ALA A 32 17.24 4.96 4.38
N SER A 33 18.18 4.27 3.74
CA SER A 33 19.10 4.86 2.77
C SER A 33 18.37 5.51 1.59
N ALA A 34 19.06 6.37 0.84
CA ALA A 34 18.53 6.91 -0.41
C ALA A 34 18.22 5.79 -1.43
N GLU A 35 18.99 4.71 -1.40
CA GLU A 35 18.80 3.54 -2.25
C GLU A 35 17.55 2.75 -1.86
N SER A 36 17.34 2.50 -0.56
CA SER A 36 16.11 1.89 -0.04
C SER A 36 14.85 2.65 -0.44
N ARG A 37 14.90 3.99 -0.39
CA ARG A 37 13.78 4.84 -0.85
C ARG A 37 13.55 4.73 -2.35
N ALA A 38 14.60 4.75 -3.16
CA ALA A 38 14.50 4.60 -4.61
C ALA A 38 13.93 3.22 -4.99
N ALA A 39 14.37 2.17 -4.30
CA ALA A 39 13.86 0.82 -4.48
C ALA A 39 12.38 0.70 -4.09
N THR A 40 11.97 1.29 -2.97
CA THR A 40 10.56 1.32 -2.55
C THR A 40 9.66 1.94 -3.64
N GLU A 41 10.06 3.11 -4.18
CA GLU A 41 9.34 3.79 -5.26
C GLU A 41 9.28 2.96 -6.54
N LEU A 42 10.38 2.28 -6.89
CA LEU A 42 10.43 1.38 -8.05
C LEU A 42 9.43 0.23 -7.91
N ILE A 43 9.42 -0.44 -6.75
CA ILE A 43 8.53 -1.57 -6.46
C ILE A 43 7.07 -1.10 -6.51
N ILE A 44 6.76 0.03 -5.88
CA ILE A 44 5.44 0.68 -5.94
C ILE A 44 5.01 0.94 -7.39
N GLY A 45 5.91 1.46 -8.23
CA GLY A 45 5.65 1.71 -9.65
C GLY A 45 5.33 0.44 -10.44
N LYS A 46 6.02 -0.67 -10.14
CA LYS A 46 5.88 -1.97 -10.85
C LYS A 46 4.64 -2.77 -10.45
N LEU A 47 4.02 -2.48 -9.31
CA LEU A 47 2.80 -3.15 -8.84
C LEU A 47 1.54 -2.82 -9.67
N GLN A 48 1.61 -1.87 -10.62
CA GLN A 48 0.51 -1.57 -11.54
C GLN A 48 0.60 -2.46 -12.80
N PRO A 49 -0.49 -3.10 -13.32
CA PRO A 49 -1.91 -2.77 -13.15
C PRO A 49 -2.86 -3.95 -12.82
N GLY A 50 -3.90 -3.69 -12.00
CA GLY A 50 -5.13 -4.51 -12.00
C GLY A 50 -5.93 -4.47 -10.70
N TYR A 51 -5.28 -4.71 -9.56
CA TYR A 51 -5.94 -4.89 -8.26
C TYR A 51 -5.38 -3.98 -7.17
N VAL A 52 -4.20 -3.38 -7.33
CA VAL A 52 -3.70 -2.35 -6.42
C VAL A 52 -3.39 -1.09 -7.22
N ARG A 53 -4.22 -0.05 -7.09
CA ARG A 53 -3.80 1.30 -7.47
C ARG A 53 -3.36 2.02 -6.21
N LEU A 54 -2.05 2.20 -6.10
CA LEU A 54 -1.44 2.99 -5.05
C LEU A 54 -1.78 4.46 -5.25
N ARG A 55 -2.51 5.03 -4.30
CA ARG A 55 -2.71 6.48 -4.18
C ARG A 55 -2.01 6.94 -2.92
N ARG A 56 -1.13 7.95 -2.96
CA ARG A 56 -0.61 8.49 -1.70
C ARG A 56 -1.76 9.03 -0.85
N SER A 57 -1.81 8.62 0.41
CA SER A 57 -2.86 8.99 1.36
C SER A 57 -2.82 10.49 1.70
N GLU A 58 -3.99 11.07 1.99
CA GLU A 58 -4.11 12.45 2.48
C GLU A 58 -3.87 12.57 3.99
N VAL A 59 -3.70 11.45 4.69
CA VAL A 59 -3.36 11.44 6.12
C VAL A 59 -1.95 12.02 6.29
N PRO A 60 -1.77 13.06 7.14
CA PRO A 60 -0.47 13.70 7.32
C PRO A 60 0.51 12.75 8.02
N ALA A 61 1.70 12.58 7.44
CA ALA A 61 2.77 11.76 8.01
C ALA A 61 3.11 12.12 9.47
N ALA A 62 3.09 13.43 9.79
CA ALA A 62 3.32 13.93 11.14
C ALA A 62 2.35 13.38 12.20
N ALA A 63 1.12 13.00 11.83
CA ALA A 63 0.18 12.37 12.75
C ALA A 63 0.57 10.93 13.13
N LEU A 64 1.51 10.34 12.40
CA LEU A 64 1.89 8.94 12.50
C LEU A 64 3.38 8.75 12.90
N GLU A 65 4.20 9.80 12.79
CA GLU A 65 5.63 9.78 13.17
C GLU A 65 5.87 9.40 14.64
N ALA A 66 4.93 9.68 15.55
CA ALA A 66 5.06 9.34 16.96
C ALA A 66 5.16 7.82 17.23
N CYS A 67 4.76 6.99 16.26
CA CYS A 67 4.70 5.54 16.39
C CYS A 67 5.99 4.81 15.97
N ARG A 68 7.06 5.52 15.60
CA ARG A 68 8.20 4.94 14.87
C ARG A 68 9.23 4.15 15.71
N THR A 69 9.07 4.08 17.04
CA THR A 69 10.17 3.72 17.95
C THR A 69 10.37 2.22 18.22
N ASP A 70 9.46 1.32 17.83
CA ASP A 70 9.61 -0.14 17.92
C ASP A 70 8.67 -0.81 16.90
N PRO A 71 9.13 -1.62 15.92
CA PRO A 71 8.27 -2.21 14.89
C PRO A 71 7.06 -3.01 15.41
N ALA A 72 7.22 -3.74 16.53
CA ALA A 72 6.15 -4.56 17.09
C ALA A 72 5.08 -3.70 17.78
N ALA A 73 5.49 -2.64 18.48
CA ALA A 73 4.59 -1.64 19.05
C ALA A 73 4.08 -0.63 18.00
N ALA A 74 4.86 -0.37 16.96
CA ALA A 74 4.60 0.57 15.89
C ALA A 74 3.40 0.14 15.08
N ALA A 75 3.26 -1.16 14.77
CA ALA A 75 2.09 -1.66 14.06
C ALA A 75 0.78 -1.32 14.79
N SER A 76 0.71 -1.56 16.10
CA SER A 76 -0.46 -1.23 16.92
C SER A 76 -0.67 0.29 17.02
N CYS A 77 0.39 1.06 17.28
CA CYS A 77 0.32 2.51 17.37
C CYS A 77 -0.11 3.16 16.04
N LEU A 78 0.43 2.72 14.90
CA LEU A 78 0.08 3.23 13.58
C LEU A 78 -1.35 2.90 13.19
N SER A 79 -1.82 1.69 13.50
CA SER A 79 -3.22 1.28 13.33
C SER A 79 -4.14 2.20 14.13
N GLU A 80 -3.80 2.50 15.39
CA GLU A 80 -4.57 3.40 16.23
C GLU A 80 -4.51 4.85 15.73
N ALA A 81 -3.33 5.35 15.37
CA ALA A 81 -3.13 6.70 14.88
C ALA A 81 -3.84 6.93 13.52
N LEU A 82 -3.85 5.93 12.63
CA LEU A 82 -4.67 5.94 11.41
C LEU A 82 -6.16 6.07 11.73
N SER A 83 -6.64 5.33 12.74
CA SER A 83 -8.02 5.40 13.19
C SER A 83 -8.37 6.80 13.73
N GLN A 84 -7.51 7.36 14.59
CA GLN A 84 -7.67 8.68 15.18
C GLN A 84 -7.57 9.81 14.13
N ALA A 85 -6.75 9.64 13.09
CA ALA A 85 -6.63 10.58 11.98
C ALA A 85 -7.82 10.54 11.00
N GLY A 86 -8.84 9.71 11.25
CA GLY A 86 -10.02 9.61 10.40
C GLY A 86 -9.76 8.92 9.05
N ALA A 87 -8.74 8.06 8.97
CA ALA A 87 -8.40 7.36 7.74
C ALA A 87 -9.60 6.54 7.23
N GLY A 88 -9.96 6.75 5.96
CA GLY A 88 -11.06 6.05 5.28
C GLY A 88 -10.71 4.60 4.91
N SER A 89 -11.61 3.93 4.20
CA SER A 89 -11.35 2.57 3.72
C SER A 89 -10.11 2.50 2.81
N GLY A 90 -9.34 1.42 2.93
CA GLY A 90 -8.16 1.14 2.10
C GLY A 90 -6.92 1.99 2.38
N HIS A 91 -6.90 2.79 3.45
CA HIS A 91 -5.70 3.53 3.86
C HIS A 91 -4.69 2.62 4.57
N VAL A 92 -3.43 2.70 4.18
CA VAL A 92 -2.34 1.87 4.68
C VAL A 92 -1.15 2.78 5.00
N VAL A 93 -0.45 2.52 6.09
CA VAL A 93 0.90 3.06 6.30
C VAL A 93 1.91 2.07 5.76
N LEU A 94 2.87 2.56 4.99
CA LEU A 94 4.06 1.83 4.58
C LEU A 94 5.27 2.46 5.26
N ILE A 95 5.96 1.68 6.10
CA ILE A 95 7.28 2.04 6.60
C ILE A 95 8.32 1.22 5.85
N THR A 96 9.34 1.93 5.35
CA THR A 96 10.54 1.31 4.79
C THR A 96 11.60 1.22 5.87
N LEU A 97 12.12 0.01 6.10
CA LEU A 97 13.19 -0.29 7.03
C LEU A 97 14.34 -0.95 6.28
N GLU A 98 15.57 -0.69 6.70
CA GLU A 98 16.74 -1.42 6.24
C GLU A 98 17.29 -2.23 7.41
N GLN A 99 17.35 -3.55 7.28
CA GLN A 99 17.86 -4.43 8.33
C GLN A 99 18.87 -5.38 7.70
N GLU A 100 20.11 -5.38 8.20
CA GLU A 100 21.17 -6.29 7.74
C GLU A 100 21.47 -6.23 6.22
N GLY A 101 21.15 -5.10 5.55
CA GLY A 101 21.33 -4.92 4.10
C GLY A 101 20.10 -5.31 3.26
N ASP A 102 19.05 -5.83 3.90
CA ASP A 102 17.77 -6.15 3.28
C ASP A 102 16.79 -4.97 3.38
N LEU A 103 16.00 -4.81 2.33
CA LEU A 103 14.84 -3.93 2.33
C LEU A 103 13.67 -4.63 3.00
N HIS A 104 13.17 -4.05 4.09
CA HIS A 104 12.00 -4.52 4.81
C HIS A 104 10.87 -3.51 4.70
N TRP A 105 9.65 -4.00 4.49
CA TRP A 105 8.45 -3.19 4.51
C TRP A 105 7.56 -3.59 5.68
N LEU A 106 7.04 -2.60 6.38
CA LEU A 106 5.97 -2.76 7.35
C LEU A 106 4.71 -2.08 6.80
N CYS A 107 3.70 -2.89 6.41
CA CYS A 107 2.40 -2.43 5.93
C CYS A 107 1.36 -2.52 7.04
N VAL A 108 0.74 -1.40 7.40
CA VAL A 108 -0.22 -1.32 8.52
C VAL A 108 -1.55 -0.73 8.07
N GLY A 109 -2.65 -1.46 8.32
CA GLY A 109 -4.01 -0.98 8.12
C GLY A 109 -4.65 -0.44 9.42
N ARG A 110 -5.90 0.04 9.33
CA ARG A 110 -6.62 0.68 10.44
C ARG A 110 -7.05 -0.27 11.55
N ASN A 111 -7.35 -1.53 11.22
CA ASN A 111 -7.77 -2.53 12.21
C ASN A 111 -6.70 -3.62 12.34
N ALA A 112 -6.04 -3.70 13.49
CA ALA A 112 -5.26 -4.87 13.91
C ALA A 112 -6.19 -6.08 14.17
N GLY A 113 -6.85 -6.59 13.12
CA GLY A 113 -7.59 -7.86 13.15
C GLY A 113 -6.65 -9.06 13.38
N PRO A 114 -7.17 -10.30 13.45
CA PRO A 114 -6.52 -11.46 14.06
C PRO A 114 -5.26 -12.00 13.36
N PHE A 115 -4.72 -11.31 12.36
CA PHE A 115 -3.52 -11.72 11.66
C PHE A 115 -2.28 -11.14 12.32
N THR A 116 -1.29 -12.00 12.45
CA THR A 116 -0.08 -11.76 13.22
C THR A 116 0.84 -10.74 12.56
N ALA A 117 1.59 -9.99 13.37
CA ALA A 117 2.57 -8.97 12.94
C ALA A 117 3.58 -9.49 11.88
N SER A 118 3.86 -10.80 11.86
CA SER A 118 4.72 -11.46 10.87
C SER A 118 4.24 -11.35 9.41
N ARG A 119 2.95 -11.06 9.16
CA ARG A 119 2.43 -10.80 7.80
C ARG A 119 2.39 -9.33 7.43
N GLN A 120 2.53 -8.45 8.42
CA GLN A 120 2.58 -7.00 8.22
C GLN A 120 4.00 -6.53 7.90
N SER A 121 5.02 -7.27 8.36
CA SER A 121 6.41 -7.08 7.97
C SER A 121 6.82 -8.08 6.90
N VAL A 122 7.42 -7.62 5.80
CA VAL A 122 7.97 -8.48 4.73
C VAL A 122 9.42 -8.10 4.43
N SER A 123 10.29 -9.11 4.27
CA SER A 123 11.61 -8.91 3.67
C SER A 123 11.47 -9.01 2.15
N LEU A 124 11.91 -7.95 1.48
CA LEU A 124 12.00 -7.85 0.03
C LEU A 124 13.37 -8.29 -0.49
N GLY A 125 14.31 -8.59 0.43
CA GLY A 125 15.66 -9.03 0.11
C GLY A 125 16.64 -7.87 -0.11
N PRO A 126 17.87 -8.19 -0.56
CA PRO A 126 18.93 -7.20 -0.69
C PRO A 126 18.67 -6.24 -1.84
N LEU A 127 19.04 -4.98 -1.65
CA LEU A 127 18.81 -3.91 -2.65
C LEU A 127 19.43 -4.23 -4.03
N THR A 128 20.51 -5.02 -4.06
CA THR A 128 21.20 -5.44 -5.27
C THR A 128 20.37 -6.37 -6.15
N ASP A 129 19.49 -7.16 -5.54
CA ASP A 129 18.74 -8.22 -6.22
C ASP A 129 17.35 -7.74 -6.66
N LEU A 130 16.90 -6.59 -6.15
CA LEU A 130 15.65 -5.92 -6.54
C LEU A 130 15.62 -5.48 -8.01
N TYR A 131 16.76 -5.53 -8.69
CA TYR A 131 16.94 -5.20 -10.12
C TYR A 131 17.23 -6.44 -11.00
N ALA A 132 17.24 -7.64 -10.43
CA ALA A 132 17.56 -8.91 -11.11
C ALA A 132 16.32 -9.82 -11.25
N ASP A 133 16.47 -10.98 -11.90
CA ASP A 133 15.40 -11.94 -12.27
C ASP A 133 14.45 -12.42 -11.12
N GLY A 134 14.71 -12.03 -9.85
CA GLY A 134 13.85 -12.24 -8.68
C GLY A 134 12.71 -11.23 -8.50
N GLU A 135 12.58 -10.25 -9.40
CA GLU A 135 11.57 -9.18 -9.33
C GLU A 135 10.13 -9.67 -9.11
N SER A 136 9.73 -10.81 -9.70
CA SER A 136 8.35 -11.31 -9.56
C SER A 136 8.01 -11.74 -8.12
N GLU A 137 8.96 -12.30 -7.38
CA GLU A 137 8.70 -12.74 -6.00
C GLU A 137 8.66 -11.54 -5.06
N VAL A 138 9.56 -10.58 -5.25
CA VAL A 138 9.58 -9.29 -4.56
C VAL A 138 8.24 -8.57 -4.74
N LEU A 139 7.79 -8.44 -5.98
CA LEU A 139 6.51 -7.80 -6.31
C LEU A 139 5.33 -8.56 -5.69
N HIS A 140 5.36 -9.89 -5.69
CA HIS A 140 4.33 -10.68 -5.04
C HIS A 140 4.26 -10.43 -3.52
N ARG A 141 5.41 -10.44 -2.83
CA ARG A 141 5.49 -10.16 -1.39
C ARG A 141 5.03 -8.73 -1.06
N ALA A 142 5.49 -7.75 -1.83
CA ALA A 142 5.09 -6.35 -1.70
C ALA A 142 3.59 -6.16 -1.93
N ALA A 143 3.03 -6.77 -2.98
CA ALA A 143 1.60 -6.76 -3.27
C ALA A 143 0.79 -7.37 -2.13
N ALA A 144 1.23 -8.53 -1.61
CA ALA A 144 0.57 -9.23 -0.52
C ALA A 144 0.54 -8.37 0.76
N CYS A 145 1.66 -7.75 1.11
CA CYS A 145 1.78 -6.83 2.26
C CYS A 145 0.76 -5.69 2.18
N LEU A 146 0.71 -5.01 1.04
CA LEU A 146 -0.21 -3.89 0.80
C LEU A 146 -1.67 -4.32 0.76
N THR A 147 -1.99 -5.40 0.04
CA THR A 147 -3.34 -5.95 -0.08
C THR A 147 -3.86 -6.38 1.30
N TYR A 148 -2.99 -6.99 2.10
CA TYR A 148 -3.32 -7.45 3.43
C TYR A 148 -3.64 -6.27 4.38
N ALA A 149 -2.80 -5.24 4.39
CA ALA A 149 -3.06 -4.01 5.15
C ALA A 149 -4.30 -3.27 4.62
N GLY A 150 -4.52 -3.27 3.30
CA GLY A 150 -5.73 -2.72 2.68
C GLY A 150 -7.00 -3.40 3.19
N ASN A 151 -7.04 -4.73 3.22
CA ASN A 151 -8.15 -5.52 3.76
C ASN A 151 -8.43 -5.17 5.24
N GLN A 152 -7.38 -4.99 6.06
CA GLN A 152 -7.53 -4.52 7.45
C GLN A 152 -8.19 -3.14 7.54
N SER A 153 -8.01 -2.31 6.52
CA SER A 153 -8.65 -1.00 6.40
C SER A 153 -10.01 -1.05 5.68
N GLY A 154 -10.51 -2.22 5.28
CA GLY A 154 -11.83 -2.37 4.66
C GLY A 154 -11.87 -2.20 3.14
N TRP A 155 -10.72 -2.39 2.46
CA TRP A 155 -10.61 -2.51 1.00
C TRP A 155 -11.31 -3.78 0.48
#